data_AF-A0A1V4U878-F1
#
_entry.id   AF-A0A1V4U878-F1
#
_cell.length_a   1.000
_cell.length_b   1.000
_cell.length_c   1.000
_cell.angle_alpha   90.00
_cell.angle_beta   90.00
_cell.angle_gamma   90.00
#
_symmetry.space_group_name_H-M   'P 1'
#
loop_
_entity.id
_entity.type
_entity.pdbx_description
1 polymer ?
#
loop_
_entity_poly.entity_id
_entity_poly.type
_entity_poly.pdbx_seq_one_letter_code
_entity_poly.pdbx_strand_id
1 'polypeptide(L)'
;MSTMRFLLEHPIRARKVKEAAGSKCELCGKISNTDELEVHTFIDPGEEQEMPAEELECFLLVLCPQCHEDLHELPAGCEVQQMLVGQREDSIKRRIRAILGYIPSPYTPPDSDVEAAYKDACASKFGNLI
;
A
#
# COMPACT_ATOMS: atom_id res chain seq x y z
N MET A 1 -7.49 -10.91 -17.37
CA MET A 1 -8.02 -10.44 -16.07
C MET A 1 -6.99 -10.74 -15.01
N SER A 2 -6.34 -9.73 -14.45
CA SER A 2 -5.51 -9.90 -13.25
C SER A 2 -5.98 -8.90 -12.22
N THR A 3 -6.89 -9.37 -11.37
CA THR A 3 -7.32 -8.72 -10.14
C THR A 3 -6.86 -9.66 -9.02
N MET A 4 -6.07 -9.15 -8.07
CA MET A 4 -5.57 -9.92 -6.92
C MET A 4 -6.66 -10.76 -6.26
N ARG A 5 -6.33 -12.00 -5.90
CA ARG A 5 -7.25 -12.93 -5.22
C ARG A 5 -7.78 -12.33 -3.93
N PHE A 6 -6.92 -11.62 -3.21
CA PHE A 6 -7.29 -10.91 -1.99
C PHE A 6 -8.45 -9.92 -2.18
N LEU A 7 -8.46 -9.17 -3.29
CA LEU A 7 -9.50 -8.17 -3.55
C LEU A 7 -10.78 -8.80 -4.11
N LEU A 8 -10.67 -9.95 -4.78
CA LEU A 8 -11.83 -10.76 -5.18
C LEU A 8 -12.58 -11.34 -3.97
N GLU A 9 -11.84 -11.80 -2.95
CA GLU A 9 -12.41 -12.32 -1.70
C GLU A 9 -12.95 -11.21 -0.77
N HIS A 10 -12.53 -9.96 -1.00
CA HIS A 10 -12.87 -8.81 -0.16
C HIS A 10 -13.41 -7.61 -0.96
N PRO A 11 -14.64 -7.69 -1.50
CA PRO A 11 -15.21 -6.63 -2.33
C PRO A 11 -15.33 -5.28 -1.62
N ILE A 12 -15.53 -5.28 -0.30
CA ILE A 12 -15.57 -4.05 0.51
C ILE A 12 -14.18 -3.38 0.54
N ARG A 13 -13.09 -4.16 0.63
CA ARG A 13 -11.73 -3.63 0.58
C ARG A 13 -11.42 -3.10 -0.80
N ALA A 14 -11.78 -3.83 -1.85
CA ALA A 14 -11.63 -3.36 -3.24
C ALA A 14 -12.33 -2.02 -3.46
N ARG A 15 -13.56 -1.85 -2.99
CA ARG A 15 -14.27 -0.56 -3.07
C ARG A 15 -13.54 0.56 -2.32
N LYS A 16 -13.08 0.29 -1.09
CA LYS A 16 -12.31 1.26 -0.30
C LYS A 16 -11.00 1.67 -0.97
N VAL A 17 -10.31 0.76 -1.68
CA VAL A 17 -9.10 1.09 -2.45
C VAL A 17 -9.44 2.09 -3.57
N LYS A 18 -10.52 1.85 -4.32
CA LYS A 18 -11.00 2.77 -5.35
C LYS A 18 -11.36 4.16 -4.79
N GLU A 19 -12.02 4.19 -3.64
CA GLU A 19 -12.34 5.43 -2.91
C GLU A 19 -11.06 6.15 -2.43
N ALA A 20 -10.07 5.40 -1.94
CA ALA A 20 -8.78 5.95 -1.47
C ALA A 20 -7.95 6.55 -2.61
N ALA A 21 -8.02 5.98 -3.81
CA ALA A 21 -7.44 6.56 -5.03
C ALA A 21 -8.14 7.84 -5.49
N GLY A 22 -9.26 8.22 -4.86
CA GLY A 22 -10.03 9.43 -5.16
C GLY A 22 -11.10 9.24 -6.23
N SER A 23 -11.52 7.99 -6.49
CA SER A 23 -12.47 7.65 -7.56
C SER A 23 -12.06 8.21 -8.92
N LYS A 24 -10.77 8.19 -9.20
CA LYS A 24 -10.16 8.59 -10.48
C LYS A 24 -9.35 7.46 -11.06
N CYS A 25 -9.29 7.40 -12.38
CA CYS A 25 -8.35 6.53 -13.08
C CYS A 25 -6.91 7.05 -12.89
N GLU A 26 -5.99 6.17 -12.49
CA GLU A 26 -4.59 6.53 -12.27
C GLU A 26 -3.79 6.69 -13.56
N LEU A 27 -4.27 6.11 -14.68
CA LEU A 27 -3.65 6.28 -16.00
C LEU A 27 -4.08 7.59 -16.70
N CYS A 28 -5.38 7.80 -16.92
CA CYS A 28 -5.89 8.95 -17.67
C CYS A 28 -6.38 10.12 -16.80
N GLY A 29 -6.44 9.95 -15.48
CA GLY A 29 -6.91 10.98 -14.54
C GLY A 29 -8.43 11.20 -14.51
N LYS A 30 -9.21 10.51 -15.34
CA LYS A 30 -10.66 10.68 -15.43
C LYS A 30 -11.34 10.30 -14.11
N ILE A 31 -12.12 11.22 -13.55
CA ILE A 31 -13.02 10.96 -12.42
C ILE A 31 -14.18 10.11 -12.93
N SER A 32 -14.42 8.98 -12.28
CA SER A 32 -15.47 8.03 -12.65
C SER A 32 -16.22 7.57 -11.39
N ASN A 33 -17.35 6.91 -11.57
CA ASN A 33 -18.04 6.34 -10.42
C ASN A 33 -17.19 5.23 -9.80
N THR A 34 -17.18 5.11 -8.47
CA THR A 34 -16.34 4.11 -7.77
C THR A 34 -16.66 2.68 -8.23
N ASP A 35 -17.92 2.41 -8.55
CA ASP A 35 -18.37 1.09 -9.01
C ASP A 35 -17.93 0.77 -10.45
N GLU A 36 -17.60 1.78 -11.26
CA GLU A 36 -17.13 1.63 -12.64
C GLU A 36 -15.61 1.44 -12.73
N LEU A 37 -14.88 1.83 -11.68
CA LEU A 37 -13.43 1.67 -11.66
C LEU A 37 -13.05 0.21 -11.39
N GLU A 38 -11.93 -0.22 -11.92
CA GLU A 38 -11.39 -1.57 -11.79
C GLU A 38 -10.02 -1.52 -11.12
N VAL A 39 -9.72 -2.53 -10.30
CA VAL A 39 -8.39 -2.65 -9.70
C VAL A 39 -7.56 -3.59 -10.57
N HIS A 40 -6.62 -3.03 -11.29
CA HIS A 40 -5.63 -3.79 -12.06
C HIS A 40 -4.49 -4.22 -11.13
N THR A 41 -4.03 -5.45 -11.27
CA THR A 41 -2.87 -5.94 -10.51
C THR A 41 -1.84 -6.56 -11.43
N PHE A 42 -0.58 -6.21 -11.23
CA PHE A 42 0.53 -6.55 -12.13
C PHE A 42 1.67 -7.29 -11.42
N ILE A 43 1.34 -8.03 -10.37
CA ILE A 43 2.23 -8.99 -9.71
C ILE A 43 2.03 -10.39 -10.31
N ASP A 44 3.09 -11.19 -10.28
CA ASP A 44 2.98 -12.61 -10.61
C ASP A 44 2.16 -13.36 -9.54
N PRO A 45 1.23 -14.25 -9.91
CA PRO A 45 0.36 -14.94 -8.95
C PRO A 45 1.09 -15.77 -7.89
N GLY A 46 2.33 -16.19 -8.14
CA GLY A 46 3.18 -16.89 -7.18
C GLY A 46 3.76 -15.97 -6.11
N GLU A 47 4.10 -14.73 -6.49
CA GLU A 47 4.67 -13.74 -5.57
C GLU A 47 3.59 -13.12 -4.67
N GLU A 48 2.33 -13.02 -5.15
CA GLU A 48 1.19 -12.51 -4.35
C GLU A 48 1.04 -13.26 -3.01
N GLN A 49 1.27 -14.58 -2.97
CA GLN A 49 1.08 -15.38 -1.76
C GLN A 49 2.18 -15.20 -0.71
N GLU A 50 3.37 -14.79 -1.13
CA GLU A 50 4.53 -14.67 -0.24
C GLU A 50 4.64 -13.27 0.37
N MET A 51 3.97 -12.28 -0.21
CA MET A 51 4.08 -10.89 0.22
C MET A 51 3.07 -10.49 1.31
N PRO A 52 3.49 -9.63 2.26
CA PRO A 52 2.57 -8.96 3.18
C PRO A 52 1.51 -8.15 2.42
N ALA A 53 0.28 -8.14 2.92
CA ALA A 53 -0.84 -7.48 2.25
C ALA A 53 -0.60 -5.96 2.05
N GLU A 54 0.13 -5.30 2.96
CA GLU A 54 0.52 -3.90 2.77
C GLU A 54 1.48 -3.63 1.62
N GLU A 55 2.31 -4.60 1.22
CA GLU A 55 3.27 -4.45 0.12
C GLU A 55 2.59 -4.57 -1.24
N LEU A 56 1.39 -5.17 -1.28
CA LEU A 56 0.56 -5.28 -2.48
C LEU A 56 0.13 -3.92 -3.05
N GLU A 57 0.19 -2.84 -2.25
CA GLU A 57 -0.13 -1.49 -2.70
C GLU A 57 0.71 -1.06 -3.91
N CYS A 58 1.97 -1.51 -3.96
CA CYS A 58 2.92 -1.19 -5.03
C CYS A 58 2.60 -1.90 -6.36
N PHE A 59 1.69 -2.88 -6.35
CA PHE A 59 1.41 -3.78 -7.47
C PHE A 59 -0.04 -3.71 -7.95
N LEU A 60 -0.74 -2.65 -7.60
CA LEU A 60 -2.11 -2.41 -8.03
C LEU A 60 -2.28 -1.00 -8.59
N LEU A 61 -3.21 -0.84 -9.53
CA LEU A 61 -3.66 0.44 -10.10
C LEU A 61 -5.19 0.49 -10.13
N VAL A 62 -5.78 1.66 -9.85
CA VAL A 62 -7.21 1.91 -10.05
C VAL A 62 -7.41 2.54 -11.43
N LEU A 63 -8.11 1.83 -12.31
CA LEU A 63 -8.27 2.21 -13.72
C LEU A 63 -9.75 2.33 -14.10
N CYS A 64 -10.07 3.15 -15.09
CA CYS A 64 -11.36 3.05 -15.76
C CYS A 64 -11.38 1.83 -16.70
N PRO A 65 -12.56 1.32 -17.09
CA PRO A 65 -12.66 0.08 -17.88
C PRO A 65 -11.85 0.14 -19.19
N GLN A 66 -11.90 1.29 -19.88
CA GLN A 66 -11.15 1.50 -21.12
C GLN A 66 -9.64 1.38 -20.89
N CYS A 67 -9.09 2.13 -19.92
CA CYS A 67 -7.65 2.06 -19.62
C CYS A 67 -7.23 0.69 -19.09
N HIS A 68 -8.12 -0.03 -18.42
CA HIS A 68 -7.85 -1.37 -17.96
C HIS A 68 -7.75 -2.35 -19.13
N GLU A 69 -8.68 -2.28 -20.08
CA GLU A 69 -8.67 -3.07 -21.31
C GLU A 69 -7.43 -2.77 -22.17
N ASP A 70 -7.16 -1.48 -22.44
CA ASP A 70 -5.99 -1.04 -23.20
C ASP A 70 -4.67 -1.62 -22.63
N LEU A 71 -4.57 -1.69 -21.31
CA LEU A 71 -3.38 -2.17 -20.62
C LEU A 71 -3.23 -3.71 -20.66
N HIS A 72 -4.32 -4.45 -20.86
CA HIS A 72 -4.26 -5.88 -21.16
C HIS A 72 -3.91 -6.15 -22.63
N GLU A 73 -4.41 -5.32 -23.56
CA GLU A 73 -4.10 -5.45 -24.99
C GLU A 73 -2.67 -5.05 -25.32
N LEU A 74 -2.17 -4.01 -24.65
CA LEU A 74 -0.82 -3.49 -24.81
C LEU A 74 -0.14 -3.42 -23.44
N PRO A 75 0.38 -4.56 -22.93
CA PRO A 75 0.99 -4.61 -21.62
C PRO A 75 2.16 -3.63 -21.51
N ALA A 76 1.97 -2.61 -20.68
CA ALA A 76 3.06 -1.79 -20.23
C ALA A 76 3.99 -2.66 -19.37
N GLY A 77 5.30 -2.53 -19.56
CA GLY A 77 6.28 -3.23 -18.72
C GLY A 77 6.08 -2.91 -17.24
N CYS A 78 6.43 -3.85 -16.36
CA CYS A 78 6.24 -3.71 -14.91
C CYS A 78 6.81 -2.37 -14.38
N GLU A 79 7.96 -1.93 -14.89
CA GLU A 79 8.57 -0.65 -14.54
C GLU A 79 7.64 0.55 -14.78
N VAL A 80 6.92 0.58 -15.91
CA VAL A 80 6.01 1.68 -16.25
C VAL A 80 4.81 1.71 -15.29
N GLN A 81 4.29 0.53 -14.94
CA GLN A 81 3.18 0.42 -13.99
C GLN A 81 3.61 0.82 -12.58
N GLN A 82 4.82 0.42 -12.16
CA GLN A 82 5.42 0.87 -10.91
C GLN A 82 5.67 2.38 -10.88
N MET A 83 6.07 2.99 -12.01
CA MET A 83 6.21 4.44 -12.11
C MET A 83 4.87 5.15 -11.88
N LEU A 84 3.76 4.62 -12.42
CA LEU A 84 2.43 5.17 -12.18
C LEU A 84 2.04 5.09 -10.69
N VAL A 85 2.30 3.94 -10.04
CA VAL A 85 2.09 3.81 -8.59
C VAL A 85 2.99 4.77 -7.81
N GLY A 86 4.23 4.97 -8.27
CA GLY A 86 5.20 5.90 -7.70
C GLY A 86 4.70 7.34 -7.63
N GLN A 87 3.88 7.77 -8.60
CA GLN A 87 3.27 9.11 -8.67
C GLN A 87 2.14 9.34 -7.65
N ARG A 88 1.67 8.30 -6.94
CA ARG A 88 0.68 8.49 -5.88
C ARG A 88 1.23 9.38 -4.77
N GLU A 89 0.36 10.24 -4.24
CA GLU A 89 0.64 10.94 -3.01
C GLU A 89 0.82 9.96 -1.84
N ASP A 90 1.73 10.26 -0.92
CA ASP A 90 1.99 9.42 0.26
C ASP A 90 0.76 9.27 1.18
N SER A 91 -0.17 10.22 1.12
CA SER A 91 -1.47 10.14 1.79
C SER A 91 -2.32 8.99 1.23
N ILE A 92 -2.34 8.82 -0.10
CA ILE A 92 -3.07 7.77 -0.81
C ILE A 92 -2.41 6.42 -0.56
N LYS A 93 -1.07 6.33 -0.71
CA LYS A 93 -0.30 5.11 -0.44
C LYS A 93 -0.61 4.55 0.95
N ARG A 94 -0.49 5.39 1.99
CA ARG A 94 -0.79 5.00 3.38
C ARG A 94 -2.23 4.51 3.58
N ARG A 95 -3.21 5.19 2.95
CA ARG A 95 -4.61 4.78 3.04
C ARG A 95 -4.85 3.42 2.40
N ILE A 96 -4.28 3.17 1.22
CA ILE A 96 -4.40 1.89 0.53
C ILE A 96 -3.78 0.77 1.36
N ARG A 97 -2.57 0.96 1.90
CA ARG A 97 -1.92 -0.03 2.80
C ARG A 97 -2.77 -0.37 4.03
N ALA A 98 -3.36 0.65 4.67
CA ALA A 98 -4.28 0.45 5.79
C ALA A 98 -5.53 -0.36 5.40
N ILE A 99 -6.05 -0.19 4.19
CA ILE A 99 -7.20 -0.96 3.68
C ILE A 99 -6.82 -2.40 3.38
N LEU A 100 -5.63 -2.62 2.81
CA LEU A 100 -5.13 -3.95 2.45
C LEU A 100 -4.82 -4.83 3.66
N GLY A 101 -4.69 -4.26 4.85
CA GLY A 101 -4.50 -5.02 6.07
C GLY A 101 -3.22 -4.70 6.82
N TYR A 102 -2.60 -3.55 6.55
CA TYR A 102 -1.61 -3.00 7.48
C TYR A 102 -2.26 -2.81 8.85
N ILE A 103 -1.96 -3.71 9.78
CA ILE A 103 -2.15 -3.52 11.20
C ILE A 103 -0.84 -2.88 11.67
N PRO A 104 -0.82 -1.61 12.12
CA PRO A 104 0.38 -1.05 12.73
C PRO A 104 0.82 -1.99 13.84
N SER A 105 1.99 -2.60 13.69
CA SER A 105 2.52 -3.50 14.72
C SER A 105 2.57 -2.71 16.03
N PRO A 106 1.88 -3.15 17.10
CA PRO A 106 2.00 -2.50 18.39
C PRO A 106 3.48 -2.51 18.76
N TYR A 107 4.07 -1.32 18.93
CA TYR A 107 5.39 -1.24 19.52
C TYR A 107 5.30 -1.89 20.90
N THR A 108 5.93 -3.04 21.06
CA THR A 108 6.09 -3.67 22.36
C THR A 108 7.42 -3.12 22.88
N PRO A 109 7.41 -2.23 23.89
CA PRO A 109 8.65 -1.79 24.49
C PRO A 109 9.39 -3.04 24.99
N PRO A 110 10.72 -3.15 24.78
CA PRO A 110 11.47 -4.24 25.37
C PRO A 110 11.22 -4.27 26.89
N ASP A 111 11.13 -5.47 27.47
CA ASP A 111 11.05 -5.72 28.93
C ASP A 111 12.30 -5.23 29.70
N SER A 112 13.16 -4.44 29.05
CA SER A 112 14.21 -3.70 29.73
C SER A 112 13.58 -2.81 30.78
N ASP A 113 14.07 -2.93 32.01
CA ASP A 113 13.78 -2.03 33.11
C ASP A 113 14.08 -0.60 32.65
N VAL A 114 13.02 0.10 32.21
CA VAL A 114 13.07 1.46 31.68
C VAL A 114 13.65 2.42 32.72
N GLU A 115 13.52 2.11 34.02
CA GLU A 115 14.16 2.86 35.10
C GLU A 115 15.67 2.63 35.12
N ALA A 116 16.14 1.40 34.92
CA ALA A 116 17.58 1.12 34.83
C ALA A 116 18.21 1.76 33.58
N ALA A 117 17.53 1.67 32.43
CA ALA A 117 17.98 2.32 31.19
C ALA A 117 17.97 3.85 31.31
N TYR A 118 16.96 4.43 31.95
CA TYR A 118 16.90 5.87 32.23
C TYR A 118 17.99 6.32 33.22
N LYS A 119 18.24 5.54 34.27
CA LYS A 119 19.31 5.82 35.24
C LYS A 119 20.69 5.72 34.62
N ASP A 120 20.95 4.75 33.75
CA ASP A 120 22.21 4.61 33.02
C ASP A 120 22.43 5.77 32.02
N ALA A 121 21.38 6.14 31.28
CA ALA A 121 21.39 7.30 30.38
C ALA A 121 21.55 8.65 31.11
N CYS A 122 21.05 8.77 32.35
CA CYS A 122 21.24 9.95 33.18
C CYS A 122 22.61 9.96 33.88
N ALA A 123 23.10 8.81 34.34
CA ALA A 123 24.42 8.68 34.97
C ALA A 123 25.56 8.99 33.98
N SER A 124 25.39 8.61 32.72
CA SER A 124 26.34 8.92 31.65
C SER A 124 26.42 10.40 31.27
N LYS A 125 25.44 11.24 31.65
CA LYS A 125 25.47 12.70 31.43
C LYS A 125 26.05 13.53 32.57
N PHE A 126 26.22 12.97 33.77
CA PHE A 126 26.75 13.70 34.94
C PHE A 126 28.05 13.12 35.51
N GLY A 127 28.67 12.14 34.85
CA GLY A 127 29.88 11.46 35.32
C GLY A 127 31.24 12.16 35.10
N ASN A 128 31.30 13.34 34.46
CA ASN A 128 32.56 14.07 34.22
C ASN A 128 32.46 15.54 34.66
N LEU A 129 32.21 15.76 35.95
CA LEU A 129 32.55 17.01 36.62
C LEU A 129 33.30 16.67 37.92
N ILE A 130 34.57 16.32 37.76
CA ILE A 130 35.60 16.54 38.79
C ILE A 130 36.49 17.65 38.28
#